data_AF-A0A835QBC8-F1
#
_entry.id   AF-A0A835QBC8-F1
#
_cell.length_a   1.000
_cell.length_b   1.000
_cell.length_c   1.000
_cell.angle_alpha   90.00
_cell.angle_beta   90.00
_cell.angle_gamma   90.00
#
_symmetry.space_group_name_H-M   'P 1'
#
loop_
_entity.id
_entity.type
_entity.pdbx_description
1 polymer ?
#
loop_
_entity_poly.entity_id
_entity_poly.type
_entity_poly.pdbx_seq_one_letter_code
_entity_poly.pdbx_strand_id
1 'polypeptide(L)'
;MSISYKYWDDCVDPEDMQLMWHDVDVCKEWSDAGERLGQRVHLSRDPDGQTYVTQTEMRVVSRIIVDKHFKSQLDPDMLCALAEILSDRQLLAEKYDKKLKETKIGIMQISLKTAEWLAREMGYRNYEIENPSLLFRPFVNVYFGAAYIKWLFSHDGK
;
A
#
# COMPACT_ATOMS: atom_id res chain seq x y z
N MET A 1 -17.31 9.41 7.35
CA MET A 1 -16.60 8.71 8.43
C MET A 1 -15.15 9.16 8.40
N SER A 2 -14.59 9.68 9.49
CA SER A 2 -13.16 9.94 9.57
C SER A 2 -12.44 8.60 9.71
N ILE A 3 -11.81 8.12 8.63
CA ILE A 3 -10.97 6.93 8.70
C ILE A 3 -9.70 7.35 9.43
N SER A 4 -9.37 6.64 10.50
CA SER A 4 -8.16 6.86 11.27
C SER A 4 -7.65 5.50 11.69
N TYR A 5 -6.45 5.17 11.23
CA TYR A 5 -5.77 3.95 11.64
C TYR A 5 -4.78 4.31 12.76
N LYS A 6 -4.83 3.54 13.84
CA LYS A 6 -3.84 3.68 14.92
C LYS A 6 -2.82 2.56 14.85
N TYR A 7 -3.26 1.38 14.42
CA TYR A 7 -2.45 0.18 14.37
C TYR A 7 -2.41 -0.39 12.96
N TRP A 8 -1.30 -1.06 12.62
CA TRP A 8 -1.19 -1.88 11.41
C TRP A 8 -2.32 -2.92 11.34
N ASP A 9 -2.69 -3.50 12.48
CA ASP A 9 -3.79 -4.46 12.62
C ASP A 9 -5.17 -3.89 12.22
N ASP A 10 -5.35 -2.56 12.17
CA ASP A 10 -6.59 -1.95 11.69
C ASP A 10 -6.73 -1.97 10.16
N CYS A 11 -5.60 -2.09 9.45
CA CYS A 11 -5.52 -1.86 8.01
C CYS A 11 -4.78 -2.93 7.22
N VAL A 12 -4.34 -4.02 7.85
CA VAL A 12 -3.63 -5.13 7.20
C VAL A 12 -4.22 -6.47 7.61
N ASP A 13 -4.29 -7.40 6.66
CA ASP A 13 -4.81 -8.73 6.91
C ASP A 13 -3.81 -9.57 7.74
N PRO A 14 -4.27 -10.51 8.58
CA PRO A 14 -3.38 -11.22 9.50
C PRO A 14 -2.23 -11.98 8.84
N GLU A 15 -2.43 -12.50 7.63
CA GLU A 15 -1.39 -13.19 6.86
C GLU A 15 -0.27 -12.22 6.43
N ASP A 16 -0.64 -11.07 5.90
CA ASP A 16 0.31 -10.04 5.48
C ASP A 16 1.03 -9.44 6.70
N MET A 17 0.33 -9.30 7.83
CA MET A 17 0.93 -8.88 9.10
C MET A 17 1.97 -9.89 9.61
N GLN A 18 1.70 -11.18 9.47
CA GLN A 18 2.70 -12.21 9.78
C GLN A 18 3.92 -12.06 8.88
N LEU A 19 3.75 -11.87 7.57
CA LEU A 19 4.86 -11.71 6.64
C LEU A 19 5.74 -10.50 7.00
N MET A 20 5.14 -9.39 7.44
CA MET A 20 5.88 -8.23 7.96
C MET A 20 6.77 -8.60 9.15
N TRP A 21 6.23 -9.36 10.13
CA TRP A 21 7.01 -9.82 11.29
C TRP A 21 8.12 -10.82 10.97
N HIS A 22 8.02 -11.55 9.85
CA HIS A 22 9.06 -12.50 9.42
C HIS A 22 10.23 -11.80 8.72
N ASP A 23 10.07 -10.55 8.27
CA ASP A 23 11.16 -9.77 7.71
C ASP A 23 12.08 -9.24 8.82
N VAL A 24 13.39 -9.43 8.65
CA VAL A 24 14.39 -9.11 9.68
C VAL A 24 14.48 -7.60 9.92
N ASP A 25 14.35 -6.78 8.88
CA ASP A 25 14.49 -5.33 8.98
C ASP A 25 13.26 -4.72 9.66
N VAL A 26 12.05 -5.15 9.27
CA VAL A 26 10.80 -4.71 9.93
C VAL A 26 10.72 -5.22 11.37
N CYS A 27 11.03 -6.49 11.62
CA CYS A 27 11.01 -7.04 12.97
C CYS A 27 11.97 -6.30 13.90
N LYS A 28 13.15 -5.94 13.40
CA LYS A 28 14.11 -5.12 14.13
C LYS A 28 13.56 -3.71 14.38
N GLU A 29 13.07 -3.02 13.35
CA GLU A 29 12.51 -1.67 13.49
C GLU A 29 11.37 -1.61 14.50
N TRP A 30 10.44 -2.55 14.43
CA TRP A 30 9.32 -2.67 15.37
C TRP A 30 9.79 -3.00 16.79
N SER A 31 10.74 -3.92 16.95
CA SER A 31 11.31 -4.25 18.26
C SER A 31 12.03 -3.07 18.90
N ASP A 32 12.80 -2.31 18.11
CA ASP A 32 13.50 -1.11 18.55
C ASP A 32 12.51 0.01 18.94
N ALA A 33 11.33 0.05 18.30
CA ALA A 33 10.21 0.92 18.68
C ALA A 33 9.40 0.41 19.90
N GLY A 34 9.73 -0.77 20.43
CA GLY A 34 9.06 -1.38 21.59
C GLY A 34 7.80 -2.19 21.27
N GLU A 35 7.51 -2.40 19.98
CA GLU A 35 6.42 -3.24 19.50
C GLU A 35 6.75 -4.73 19.71
N ARG A 36 5.71 -5.56 19.86
CA ARG A 36 5.88 -6.98 20.19
C ARG A 36 4.99 -7.88 19.34
N LEU A 37 5.55 -8.97 18.86
CA LEU A 37 4.79 -10.01 18.18
C LEU A 37 3.63 -10.51 19.06
N GLY A 38 2.42 -10.58 18.48
CA GLY A 38 1.19 -10.93 19.18
C GLY A 38 0.50 -9.77 19.91
N GLN A 39 1.08 -8.57 19.87
CA GLN A 39 0.42 -7.32 20.24
C GLN A 39 0.11 -6.50 18.98
N ARG A 40 -0.79 -5.53 19.12
CA ARG A 40 -1.14 -4.62 18.03
C ARG A 40 0.00 -3.64 17.80
N VAL A 41 0.44 -3.50 16.55
CA VAL A 41 1.60 -2.69 16.17
C VAL A 41 1.17 -1.29 15.80
N HIS A 42 1.74 -0.26 16.42
CA HIS A 42 1.38 1.12 16.10
C HIS A 42 1.87 1.52 14.70
N LEU A 43 1.07 2.35 14.03
CA LEU A 43 1.52 3.05 12.82
C LEU A 43 2.41 4.25 13.18
N SER A 44 3.45 4.46 12.37
CA SER A 44 4.30 5.64 12.46
C SER A 44 3.53 6.92 12.14
N ARG A 45 3.96 8.03 12.77
CA ARG A 45 3.36 9.37 12.57
C ARG A 45 4.42 10.41 12.26
N ASP A 46 4.14 11.24 11.26
CA ASP A 46 5.00 12.36 10.90
C ASP A 46 4.89 13.49 11.93
N PRO A 47 5.70 14.57 11.83
CA PRO A 47 5.61 15.71 12.75
C PRO A 47 4.24 16.40 12.78
N ASP A 48 3.45 16.29 11.71
CA ASP A 48 2.09 16.83 11.60
C ASP A 48 1.02 15.85 12.15
N GLY A 49 1.45 14.68 12.62
CA GLY A 49 0.62 13.64 13.21
C GLY A 49 -0.07 12.72 12.19
N GLN A 50 0.24 12.84 10.89
CA GLN A 50 -0.30 11.99 9.84
C GLN A 50 0.34 10.61 9.90
N THR A 51 -0.47 9.57 9.69
CA THR A 51 0.01 8.20 9.64
C THR A 51 0.73 7.93 8.32
N TYR A 52 1.95 7.41 8.39
CA TYR A 52 2.74 7.03 7.23
C TYR A 52 3.39 5.66 7.44
N VAL A 53 3.80 5.04 6.34
CA VAL A 53 4.60 3.82 6.34
C VAL A 53 6.07 4.22 6.29
N THR A 54 6.93 3.67 7.15
CA THR A 54 8.36 3.96 7.12
C THR A 54 9.00 3.43 5.83
N GLN A 55 10.23 3.85 5.53
CA GLN A 55 10.93 3.33 4.36
C GLN A 55 11.19 1.82 4.47
N THR A 56 11.47 1.32 5.67
CA THR A 56 11.69 -0.11 5.93
C THR A 56 10.40 -0.90 5.71
N GLU A 57 9.30 -0.46 6.33
CA GLU A 57 7.99 -1.08 6.17
C GLU A 57 7.55 -1.06 4.69
N MET A 58 7.69 0.07 3.99
CA MET A 58 7.28 0.22 2.60
C MET A 58 8.05 -0.72 1.67
N ARG A 59 9.34 -0.93 1.94
CA ARG A 59 10.17 -1.88 1.20
C ARG A 59 9.67 -3.32 1.35
N VAL A 60 9.29 -3.71 2.55
CA VAL A 60 8.77 -5.05 2.83
C VAL A 60 7.37 -5.23 2.25
N VAL A 61 6.46 -4.26 2.40
CA VAL A 61 5.14 -4.29 1.72
C VAL A 61 5.32 -4.47 0.21
N SER A 62 6.19 -3.67 -0.41
CA SER A 62 6.47 -3.75 -1.86
C SER A 62 7.00 -5.12 -2.27
N ARG A 63 7.96 -5.67 -1.53
CA ARG A 63 8.52 -7.01 -1.79
C ARG A 63 7.46 -8.09 -1.67
N ILE A 64 6.70 -8.11 -0.58
CA ILE A 64 5.62 -9.09 -0.36
C ILE A 64 4.62 -9.05 -1.51
N ILE A 65 4.16 -7.85 -1.90
CA ILE A 65 3.20 -7.70 -3.00
C ILE A 65 3.79 -8.24 -4.31
N VAL A 66 5.02 -7.86 -4.64
CA VAL A 66 5.70 -8.26 -5.88
C VAL A 66 5.90 -9.78 -5.94
N ASP A 67 6.35 -10.38 -4.84
CA ASP A 67 6.64 -11.80 -4.77
C ASP A 67 5.36 -12.64 -4.78
N LYS A 68 4.34 -12.25 -4.00
CA LYS A 68 3.06 -12.99 -3.94
C LYS A 68 2.25 -12.89 -5.23
N HIS A 69 2.22 -11.71 -5.86
CA HIS A 69 1.21 -11.43 -6.89
C HIS A 69 1.79 -11.15 -8.28
N PHE A 70 3.05 -10.71 -8.37
CA PHE A 70 3.64 -10.27 -9.63
C PHE A 70 4.80 -11.14 -10.11
N LYS A 71 5.12 -12.24 -9.41
CA LYS A 71 6.20 -13.18 -9.78
C LYS A 71 7.52 -12.46 -10.02
N SER A 72 7.82 -11.45 -9.20
CA SER A 72 9.04 -10.63 -9.31
C SER A 72 9.22 -9.93 -10.66
N GLN A 73 8.12 -9.64 -11.39
CA GLN A 73 8.15 -8.90 -12.67
C GLN A 73 8.22 -7.38 -12.51
N LEU A 74 8.19 -6.89 -11.27
CA LEU A 74 8.29 -5.47 -10.95
C LEU A 74 9.42 -5.28 -9.94
N ASP A 75 10.09 -4.15 -10.01
CA ASP A 75 11.10 -3.75 -9.04
C ASP A 75 10.43 -3.17 -7.77
N PRO A 76 10.61 -3.79 -6.58
CA PRO A 76 10.08 -3.25 -5.33
C PRO A 76 10.63 -1.86 -4.98
N ASP A 77 11.88 -1.55 -5.34
CA ASP A 77 12.49 -0.24 -5.04
C ASP A 77 11.83 0.88 -5.88
N MET A 78 11.40 0.57 -7.10
CA MET A 78 10.58 1.47 -7.91
C MET A 78 9.23 1.75 -7.26
N LEU A 79 8.56 0.73 -6.68
CA LEU A 79 7.30 0.94 -5.94
C LEU A 79 7.51 1.83 -4.72
N CYS A 80 8.63 1.65 -4.00
CA CYS A 80 9.00 2.50 -2.87
C CYS A 80 9.22 3.95 -3.29
N ALA A 81 9.93 4.18 -4.40
CA ALA A 81 10.17 5.52 -4.93
C ALA A 81 8.86 6.20 -5.37
N LEU A 82 7.93 5.44 -5.97
CA LEU A 82 6.62 5.96 -6.34
C LEU A 82 5.77 6.30 -5.11
N ALA A 83 5.75 5.44 -4.10
CA ALA A 83 5.07 5.73 -2.83
C ALA A 83 5.55 7.05 -2.21
N GLU A 84 6.86 7.32 -2.29
CA GLU A 84 7.44 8.59 -1.84
C GLU A 84 6.94 9.78 -2.64
N ILE A 85 7.07 9.71 -3.97
CA ILE A 85 6.72 10.83 -4.86
C ILE A 85 5.22 11.12 -4.85
N LEU A 86 4.38 10.08 -4.70
CA LEU A 86 2.94 10.18 -4.85
C LEU A 86 2.24 10.67 -3.58
N SER A 87 2.72 10.25 -2.41
CA SER A 87 2.01 10.48 -1.14
C SER A 87 2.91 10.72 0.07
N ASP A 88 4.24 10.77 -0.08
CA ASP A 88 5.17 10.76 1.06
C ASP A 88 4.94 9.55 1.99
N ARG A 89 4.53 8.41 1.39
CA ARG A 89 4.12 7.17 2.07
C ARG A 89 2.97 7.34 3.07
N GLN A 90 2.20 8.42 2.99
CA GLN A 90 1.07 8.66 3.88
C GLN A 90 -0.10 7.73 3.55
N LEU A 91 -0.63 7.03 4.56
CA LEU A 91 -1.71 6.06 4.36
C LEU A 91 -3.00 6.75 3.92
N LEU A 92 -3.31 7.90 4.54
CA LEU A 92 -4.57 8.63 4.36
C LEU A 92 -4.46 9.74 3.31
N ALA A 93 -3.42 9.73 2.47
CA ALA A 93 -3.25 10.73 1.43
C ALA A 93 -4.40 10.68 0.41
N GLU A 94 -5.03 11.83 0.19
CA GLU A 94 -6.04 12.00 -0.85
C GLU A 94 -5.69 13.18 -1.75
N LYS A 95 -5.87 13.00 -3.05
CA LYS A 95 -5.68 14.06 -4.04
C LYS A 95 -6.78 14.04 -5.07
N TYR A 96 -7.49 15.15 -5.18
CA TYR A 96 -8.52 15.30 -6.21
C TYR A 96 -7.91 15.67 -7.56
N ASP A 97 -8.11 14.83 -8.57
CA ASP A 97 -7.76 15.11 -9.96
C ASP A 97 -8.92 15.83 -10.65
N LYS A 98 -8.76 17.14 -10.87
CA LYS A 98 -9.78 17.98 -11.51
C LYS A 98 -10.08 17.58 -12.96
N LYS A 99 -9.12 17.01 -13.68
CA LYS A 99 -9.28 16.63 -15.09
C LYS A 99 -10.12 15.37 -15.21
N LEU A 100 -9.79 14.37 -14.39
CA LEU A 100 -10.50 13.09 -14.38
C LEU A 100 -11.79 13.14 -13.53
N LYS A 101 -11.95 14.17 -12.69
CA LYS A 101 -13.01 14.29 -11.68
C LYS A 101 -13.01 13.11 -10.70
N GLU A 102 -11.82 12.62 -10.35
CA GLU A 102 -11.63 11.45 -9.50
C GLU A 102 -10.73 11.79 -8.31
N THR A 103 -11.00 11.19 -7.15
CA THR A 103 -10.10 11.25 -5.99
C THR A 103 -9.13 10.07 -6.06
N LYS A 104 -7.84 10.39 -6.01
CA LYS A 104 -6.74 9.43 -5.82
C LYS A 104 -6.51 9.23 -4.33
N ILE A 105 -6.39 7.98 -3.92
CA ILE A 105 -6.42 7.56 -2.52
C ILE A 105 -5.17 6.75 -2.20
N GLY A 106 -4.65 6.94 -0.99
CA GLY A 106 -3.62 6.11 -0.36
C GLY A 106 -2.22 6.27 -0.95
N ILE A 107 -1.34 5.35 -0.56
CA ILE A 107 0.11 5.46 -0.75
C ILE A 107 0.53 5.62 -2.23
N MET A 108 -0.10 4.87 -3.12
CA MET A 108 0.15 4.84 -4.56
C MET A 108 -0.85 5.70 -5.35
N GLN A 109 -1.68 6.48 -4.68
CA GLN A 109 -2.60 7.45 -5.30
C GLN A 109 -3.47 6.84 -6.41
N ILE A 110 -4.14 5.74 -6.08
CA ILE A 110 -5.05 5.01 -6.98
C ILE A 110 -6.47 5.49 -6.80
N SER A 111 -7.21 5.69 -7.89
CA SER A 111 -8.65 6.01 -7.84
C SER A 111 -9.48 4.73 -7.71
N LEU A 112 -10.65 4.83 -7.06
CA LEU A 112 -11.59 3.71 -6.95
C LEU A 112 -11.89 3.09 -8.31
N LYS A 113 -12.20 3.93 -9.30
CA LYS A 113 -12.52 3.48 -10.66
C LYS A 113 -11.37 2.72 -11.32
N THR A 114 -10.12 3.18 -11.14
CA THR A 114 -8.94 2.47 -11.65
C THR A 114 -8.79 1.10 -11.01
N ALA A 115 -8.98 1.04 -9.69
CA ALA A 115 -8.84 -0.20 -8.95
C ALA A 115 -9.96 -1.21 -9.29
N GLU A 116 -11.21 -0.76 -9.42
CA GLU A 116 -12.34 -1.56 -9.89
C GLU A 116 -12.12 -2.09 -11.32
N TRP A 117 -11.61 -1.23 -12.21
CA TRP A 117 -11.27 -1.61 -13.58
C TRP A 117 -10.18 -2.71 -13.61
N LEU A 118 -9.10 -2.54 -12.82
CA LEU A 118 -8.05 -3.56 -12.68
C LEU A 118 -8.60 -4.90 -12.17
N ALA A 119 -9.49 -4.87 -11.18
CA ALA A 119 -10.07 -6.09 -10.61
C ALA A 119 -11.04 -6.79 -11.58
N ARG A 120 -11.92 -6.02 -12.22
CA ARG A 120 -13.00 -6.58 -13.06
C ARG A 120 -12.52 -6.98 -14.44
N GLU A 121 -11.78 -6.10 -15.11
CA GLU A 121 -11.41 -6.24 -16.51
C GLU A 121 -10.02 -6.85 -16.70
N MET A 122 -9.07 -6.52 -15.82
CA MET A 122 -7.68 -6.99 -15.94
C MET A 122 -7.38 -8.24 -15.08
N GLY A 123 -8.33 -8.69 -14.26
CA GLY A 123 -8.24 -9.93 -13.48
C GLY A 123 -7.46 -9.83 -12.17
N TYR A 124 -7.12 -8.63 -11.71
CA TYR A 124 -6.40 -8.41 -10.46
C TYR A 124 -7.32 -8.54 -9.23
N ARG A 125 -7.56 -9.77 -8.75
CA ARG A 125 -8.58 -10.08 -7.73
C ARG A 125 -8.04 -10.59 -6.37
N ASN A 126 -6.75 -10.43 -6.09
CA ASN A 126 -6.19 -10.88 -4.81
C ASN A 126 -6.66 -10.06 -3.60
N TYR A 127 -7.11 -8.82 -3.82
CA TYR A 127 -7.76 -7.99 -2.82
C TYR A 127 -9.12 -7.52 -3.37
N GLU A 128 -10.16 -7.63 -2.55
CA GLU A 128 -11.50 -7.17 -2.92
C GLU A 128 -11.70 -5.69 -2.55
N ILE A 129 -12.33 -4.93 -3.43
CA ILE A 129 -12.65 -3.52 -3.20
C ILE A 129 -14.17 -3.38 -3.08
N GLU A 130 -14.68 -3.64 -1.89
CA GLU A 130 -16.10 -3.46 -1.59
C GLU A 130 -16.45 -1.99 -1.35
N ASN A 131 -15.48 -1.20 -0.89
CA ASN A 131 -15.68 0.21 -0.59
C ASN A 131 -14.37 1.01 -0.75
N PRO A 132 -14.45 2.34 -0.95
CA PRO A 132 -13.27 3.17 -1.22
C PRO A 132 -12.28 3.22 -0.06
N SER A 133 -12.73 3.01 1.19
CA SER A 133 -11.85 3.09 2.35
C SER A 133 -10.78 2.00 2.37
N LEU A 134 -11.01 0.89 1.67
CA LEU A 134 -10.02 -0.19 1.53
C LEU A 134 -8.77 0.29 0.78
N LEU A 135 -8.87 1.33 -0.05
CA LEU A 135 -7.70 1.92 -0.71
C LEU A 135 -6.78 2.71 0.24
N PHE A 136 -7.17 2.94 1.49
CA PHE A 136 -6.24 3.46 2.50
C PHE A 136 -5.39 2.36 3.14
N ARG A 137 -5.73 1.07 2.92
CA ARG A 137 -4.94 -0.06 3.42
C ARG A 137 -3.66 -0.20 2.59
N PRO A 138 -2.48 -0.29 3.21
CA PRO A 138 -1.21 -0.25 2.50
C PRO A 138 -1.07 -1.40 1.49
N PHE A 139 -1.37 -2.63 1.88
CA PHE A 139 -1.26 -3.79 0.97
C PHE A 139 -2.22 -3.71 -0.22
N VAL A 140 -3.50 -3.36 0.03
CA VAL A 140 -4.50 -3.19 -1.03
C VAL A 140 -4.07 -2.11 -2.01
N ASN A 141 -3.64 -0.95 -1.49
CA ASN A 141 -3.27 0.18 -2.33
C ASN A 141 -2.01 -0.09 -3.16
N VAL A 142 -0.98 -0.68 -2.54
CA VAL A 142 0.27 -1.04 -3.22
C VAL A 142 0.04 -2.13 -4.26
N TYR A 143 -0.82 -3.12 -3.98
CA TYR A 143 -1.22 -4.13 -4.95
C TYR A 143 -1.84 -3.52 -6.22
N PHE A 144 -2.84 -2.63 -6.07
CA PHE A 144 -3.45 -1.98 -7.23
C PHE A 144 -2.50 -0.98 -7.91
N GLY A 145 -1.62 -0.33 -7.17
CA GLY A 145 -0.54 0.49 -7.72
C GLY A 145 0.41 -0.32 -8.60
N ALA A 146 0.90 -1.45 -8.10
CA ALA A 146 1.74 -2.38 -8.83
C ALA A 146 1.03 -2.95 -10.08
N ALA A 147 -0.24 -3.32 -9.95
CA ALA A 147 -1.07 -3.78 -11.07
C ALA A 147 -1.20 -2.71 -12.17
N TYR A 148 -1.42 -1.46 -11.78
CA TYR A 148 -1.52 -0.36 -12.72
C TYR A 148 -0.20 -0.09 -13.44
N ILE A 149 0.92 -0.07 -12.71
CA ILE A 149 2.26 0.11 -13.29
C ILE A 149 2.59 -1.01 -14.28
N LYS A 150 2.33 -2.27 -13.91
CA LYS A 150 2.53 -3.41 -14.81
C LYS A 150 1.69 -3.28 -16.09
N TRP A 151 0.46 -2.81 -15.96
CA TRP A 151 -0.38 -2.55 -17.13
C TRP A 151 0.19 -1.46 -18.03
N LEU A 152 0.64 -0.33 -17.45
CA LEU A 152 1.27 0.77 -18.20
C LEU A 152 2.48 0.28 -18.99
N PHE A 153 3.38 -0.49 -18.37
CA PHE A 153 4.53 -1.08 -19.07
C PHE A 153 4.15 -2.03 -20.20
N SER A 154 3.01 -2.72 -20.07
CA SER A 154 2.52 -3.63 -21.10
C SER A 154 1.80 -2.89 -22.24
N HIS A 155 1.38 -1.64 -22.01
CA HIS A 155 0.62 -0.84 -22.97
C HIS A 155 1.50 0.12 -23.78
N ASP A 156 2.56 0.67 -23.19
CA ASP A 156 3.55 1.52 -23.87
C ASP A 156 4.45 0.75 -24.88
N GLY A 157 4.26 -0.57 -25.02
CA GLY A 157 4.93 -1.41 -26.02
C GLY A 157 4.13 -1.63 -27.32
N LYS A 158 3.06 -0.88 -27.56
CA LYS A 158 2.23 -0.96 -28.77
C LYS A 158 2.04 0.38 -29.45
#